data_AF-A0A7C6UAL2-F1
#
_entry.id   AF-A0A7C6UAL2-F1
#
_cell.length_a   1.000
_cell.length_b   1.000
_cell.length_c   1.000
_cell.angle_alpha   90.00
_cell.angle_beta   90.00
_cell.angle_gamma   90.00
#
_symmetry.space_group_name_H-M   'P 1'
#
loop_
_entity.id
_entity.type
_entity.pdbx_description
1 polymer ?
#
loop_
_entity_poly.entity_id
_entity_poly.type
_entity_poly.pdbx_seq_one_letter_code
_entity_poly.pdbx_strand_id
1 'polypeptide(L)' 'EQGAVGRKLDFIAQEMFRESNTVGAKSIDFQLAALVVEVKAELEKIREQIQNIE' A
#
# COMPACT_ATOMS: atom_id res chain seq x y z
N GLU A 1 -18.82 -15.94 2.88
CA GLU A 1 -17.89 -15.20 3.78
C GLU A 1 -16.50 -14.96 3.20
N GLN A 2 -15.98 -15.75 2.23
CA GLN A 2 -14.63 -15.57 1.68
C GLN A 2 -14.38 -14.18 1.03
N GLY A 3 -15.36 -13.59 0.34
CA GLY A 3 -15.23 -12.23 -0.23
C GLY A 3 -15.24 -11.06 0.78
N ALA A 4 -15.45 -11.30 2.07
CA ALA A 4 -15.37 -10.23 3.09
C ALA A 4 -13.93 -9.96 3.54
N VAL A 5 -13.05 -10.97 3.45
CA VAL A 5 -11.65 -10.86 3.89
C VAL A 5 -10.83 -10.07 2.87
N GLY A 6 -10.94 -10.38 1.58
CA GLY A 6 -10.25 -9.64 0.53
C GLY A 6 -10.62 -8.16 0.51
N ARG A 7 -11.91 -7.83 0.59
CA ARG A 7 -12.39 -6.44 0.70
C ARG A 7 -11.82 -5.69 1.91
N LYS A 8 -11.66 -6.35 3.06
CA LYS A 8 -11.03 -5.76 4.24
C LYS A 8 -9.53 -5.51 4.02
N LEU A 9 -8.84 -6.44 3.37
CA LEU A 9 -7.42 -6.30 3.04
C LEU A 9 -7.19 -5.19 1.99
N ASP A 10 -8.07 -5.08 0.98
CA ASP A 10 -7.99 -4.01 -0.02
C ASP A 10 -8.16 -2.63 0.65
N PHE A 11 -9.12 -2.50 1.58
CA PHE A 11 -9.27 -1.26 2.36
C PHE A 11 -7.98 -0.91 3.13
N ILE A 12 -7.35 -1.89 3.79
CA ILE A 12 -6.08 -1.66 4.52
C ILE A 12 -4.97 -1.25 3.55
N ALA A 13 -4.82 -1.94 2.41
CA ALA A 13 -3.83 -1.61 1.40
C ALA A 13 -4.03 -0.18 0.85
N GLN A 14 -5.28 0.26 0.67
CA GLN A 14 -5.60 1.63 0.30
C GLN A 14 -5.20 2.65 1.36
N GLU A 15 -5.46 2.38 2.65
CA GLU A 15 -5.03 3.27 3.74
C GLU A 15 -3.50 3.35 3.84
N MET A 16 -2.79 2.23 3.68
CA MET A 16 -1.32 2.22 3.65
C MET A 16 -0.76 3.03 2.48
N PHE A 17 -1.41 2.97 1.31
CA PHE A 17 -1.01 3.78 0.16
C PHE A 17 -1.25 5.28 0.41
N ARG A 18 -2.37 5.65 1.04
CA ARG A 18 -2.62 7.04 1.49
C ARG A 18 -1.53 7.52 2.44
N GLU A 19 -1.15 6.70 3.41
CA GLU A 19 -0.12 7.07 4.39
C GLU A 19 1.26 7.21 3.73
N SER A 20 1.62 6.29 2.83
CA SER A 20 2.86 6.38 2.05
C SER A 20 2.96 7.69 1.25
N ASN A 21 1.84 8.17 0.68
CA ASN A 21 1.80 9.49 0.03
C ASN A 21 2.02 10.63 1.03
N THR A 22 1.43 10.57 2.21
CA THR A 22 1.62 11.57 3.27
C THR A 22 3.09 11.62 3.71
N VAL A 23 3.72 10.46 3.94
CA VAL A 23 5.14 10.36 4.30
C VAL A 23 6.00 10.97 3.19
N GLY A 24 5.78 10.58 1.93
CA GLY A 24 6.52 11.10 0.79
C GLY A 24 6.35 12.61 0.59
N ALA A 25 5.15 13.15 0.81
CA ALA A 25 4.87 14.58 0.63
C ALA A 25 5.37 15.46 1.78
N LYS A 26 5.53 14.90 2.99
CA LYS A 26 5.98 15.63 4.19
C LYS A 26 7.45 15.41 4.53
N SER A 27 8.14 14.56 3.78
CA SER A 27 9.56 14.27 3.98
C SER A 27 10.43 15.02 2.99
N ILE A 28 11.56 15.57 3.46
CA ILE A 28 12.52 16.32 2.64
C ILE A 28 13.78 15.48 2.35
N ASP A 29 13.88 14.29 2.95
CA ASP A 29 15.02 13.39 2.80
C ASP A 29 14.93 12.54 1.53
N PHE A 30 15.99 12.55 0.72
CA PHE A 30 16.07 11.82 -0.55
C PHE A 30 16.09 10.30 -0.35
N GLN A 31 16.78 9.80 0.68
CA GLN A 31 16.80 8.36 0.98
C GLN A 31 15.41 7.89 1.40
N LEU A 32 14.70 8.70 2.18
CA LEU A 32 13.32 8.41 2.55
C LEU A 32 12.37 8.43 1.33
N ALA A 33 12.57 9.34 0.39
CA ALA A 33 11.80 9.36 -0.86
C ALA A 33 11.98 8.08 -1.67
N ALA A 34 13.20 7.54 -1.75
CA ALA A 34 13.48 6.26 -2.39
C ALA A 34 12.76 5.09 -1.69
N LEU A 35 12.82 5.04 -0.35
CA LEU A 35 12.10 4.03 0.44
C LEU A 35 10.57 4.12 0.25
N VAL A 36 10.01 5.33 0.13
CA VAL A 36 8.58 5.51 -0.16
C VAL A 36 8.19 4.91 -1.51
N VAL A 37 9.04 5.02 -2.53
CA VAL A 37 8.81 4.39 -3.84
C VAL A 37 8.81 2.87 -3.70
N GLU A 38 9.76 2.30 -2.97
CA GLU A 38 9.81 0.85 -2.71
C GLU A 38 8.57 0.36 -1.95
N VAL A 39 8.14 1.08 -0.92
CA VAL A 39 6.91 0.77 -0.16
C VAL A 39 5.69 0.76 -1.08
N LYS A 40 5.56 1.72 -1.99
CA LYS A 40 4.45 1.77 -2.94
C LYS A 40 4.47 0.59 -3.91
N ALA A 41 5.66 0.16 -4.35
CA ALA A 41 5.80 -1.02 -5.20
C ALA A 41 5.39 -2.31 -4.48
N GLU A 42 5.78 -2.48 -3.21
CA GLU A 42 5.35 -3.63 -2.40
C GLU A 42 3.84 -3.61 -2.11
N LEU A 43 3.25 -2.44 -1.88
CA LEU A 43 1.80 -2.30 -1.71
C LEU A 43 1.03 -2.74 -2.95
N GLU A 44 1.54 -2.49 -4.15
CA GLU A 44 0.87 -2.96 -5.38
C GLU A 44 0.91 -4.49 -5.50
N LYS A 45 2.05 -5.13 -5.18
CA LYS A 45 2.14 -6.60 -5.11
C LYS A 45 1.16 -7.19 -4.09
N ILE A 46 0.98 -6.53 -2.94
CA ILE A 46 0.00 -6.93 -1.93
C ILE A 46 -1.41 -6.85 -2.49
N ARG A 47 -1.75 -5.80 -3.24
CA ARG A 47 -3.06 -5.65 -3.88
C ARG A 47 -3.32 -6.73 -4.94
N GLU A 48 -2.33 -7.07 -5.76
CA GLU A 48 -2.42 -8.20 -6.70
C GLU A 48 -2.70 -9.51 -5.96
N GLN A 49 -2.02 -9.77 -4.84
CA GLN A 49 -2.28 -10.97 -4.02
C GLN A 49 -3.68 -10.99 -3.43
N ILE A 50 -4.19 -9.84 -2.97
CA ILE A 50 -5.55 -9.71 -2.44
C ILE A 50 -6.58 -10.06 -3.52
N GLN A 51 -6.40 -9.58 -4.75
CA GLN A 51 -7.29 -9.90 -5.88
C GLN A 51 -7.26 -11.38 -6.25
N ASN A 52 -6.12 -12.05 -6.09
CA ASN A 52 -5.98 -13.48 -6.39
C ASN A 52 -6.68 -14.40 -5.37
N ILE A 53 -6.99 -13.90 -4.17
CA ILE A 53 -7.64 -14.67 -3.09
C ILE A 53 -9.10 -14.28 -2.85
N GLU A 54 -9.59 -13.22 -3.50
CA GLU A 54 -11.03 -12.89 -3.60
C GLU A 54 -11.76 -13.82 -4.57
#